data_AF-A0A543I3K1-F1
#
_entry.id   AF-A0A543I3K1-F1
#
_cell.length_a   1.000
_cell.length_b   1.000
_cell.length_c   1.000
_cell.angle_alpha   90.00
_cell.angle_beta   90.00
_cell.angle_gamma   90.00
#
_symmetry.space_group_name_H-M   'P 1'
#
loop_
_entity.id
_entity.type
_entity.pdbx_description
1 polymer ?
#
loop_
_entity_poly.entity_id
_entity_poly.type
_entity_poly.pdbx_seq_one_letter_code
_entity_poly.pdbx_strand_id
1 'polypeptide(L)'
;MTATPPDLPVDVLALAAVDLRGAQVQDWSQERDAFSWTLLAGDADRGHELVAITYVGAVVLHVNRRELDAAVRDAAEVAQSQVVPAAQGGYEHHVTLRAAYRLVVRFWSVDLRRMPAPDHLRRHP
;
A
#
# COMPACT_ATOMS: atom_id res chain seq x y z
N MET A 1 33.79 1.67 3.09
CA MET A 1 33.01 2.42 2.08
C MET A 1 31.54 2.18 2.36
N THR A 2 30.89 3.05 3.12
CA THR A 2 29.45 3.02 3.35
C THR A 2 28.79 3.68 2.13
N ALA A 3 28.13 2.89 1.29
CA ALA A 3 27.29 3.45 0.24
C ALA A 3 26.20 4.31 0.91
N THR A 4 26.19 5.60 0.61
CA THR A 4 25.05 6.46 0.93
C THR A 4 23.81 5.83 0.29
N PRO A 5 22.71 5.60 1.02
CA PRO A 5 21.49 5.11 0.39
C PRO A 5 21.13 6.05 -0.77
N PRO A 6 20.68 5.53 -1.93
CA PRO A 6 20.17 6.41 -2.97
C PRO A 6 19.04 7.24 -2.35
N ASP A 7 19.13 8.57 -2.49
CA ASP A 7 18.02 9.47 -2.13
C ASP A 7 16.80 8.99 -2.92
N LEU A 8 15.84 8.40 -2.20
CA LEU A 8 14.60 7.93 -2.81
C LEU A 8 13.88 9.14 -3.44
N PRO A 9 13.24 8.99 -4.61
CA PRO A 9 12.37 10.02 -5.16
C PRO A 9 11.32 10.47 -4.15
N VAL A 10 10.87 11.73 -4.25
CA VAL A 10 9.96 12.35 -3.26
C VAL A 10 8.65 11.57 -3.11
N ASP A 11 8.11 11.03 -4.19
CA ASP A 11 6.91 10.19 -4.20
C ASP A 11 7.14 8.86 -3.48
N VAL A 12 8.30 8.23 -3.66
CA VAL A 12 8.68 6.99 -2.98
C VAL A 12 8.95 7.23 -1.50
N LEU A 13 9.59 8.36 -1.15
CA LEU A 13 9.74 8.81 0.24
C LEU A 13 8.39 9.07 0.90
N ALA A 14 7.48 9.72 0.19
CA ALA A 14 6.14 10.01 0.68
C ALA A 14 5.39 8.71 0.98
N LEU A 15 5.44 7.72 0.08
CA LEU A 15 4.89 6.39 0.31
C LEU A 15 5.50 5.71 1.54
N ALA A 16 6.84 5.70 1.64
CA ALA A 16 7.55 5.08 2.75
C ALA A 16 7.27 5.73 4.12
N ALA A 17 6.88 7.01 4.12
CA ALA A 17 6.52 7.76 5.32
C ALA A 17 5.05 7.57 5.76
N VAL A 18 4.20 6.93 4.94
CA VAL A 18 2.82 6.62 5.34
C VAL A 18 2.83 5.46 6.33
N ASP A 19 2.30 5.69 7.53
CA ASP A 19 2.02 4.60 8.46
C ASP A 19 0.76 3.85 8.01
N LEU A 20 0.96 2.77 7.26
CA LEU A 20 -0.11 1.89 6.82
C LEU A 20 -0.45 0.82 7.86
N ARG A 21 0.23 0.73 9.01
CA ARG A 21 -0.06 -0.33 9.98
C ARG A 21 -1.48 -0.16 10.54
N GLY A 22 -2.26 -1.23 10.50
CA GLY A 22 -3.68 -1.23 10.86
C GLY A 22 -4.59 -0.66 9.78
N ALA A 23 -4.05 -0.16 8.66
CA ALA A 23 -4.88 0.33 7.58
C ALA A 23 -5.66 -0.81 6.92
N GLN A 24 -6.95 -0.63 6.76
CA GLN A 24 -7.86 -1.61 6.14
C GLN A 24 -7.91 -1.39 4.63
N VAL A 25 -7.69 -2.44 3.84
CA VAL A 25 -7.85 -2.36 2.38
C VAL A 25 -9.33 -2.22 2.04
N GLN A 26 -9.69 -1.16 1.32
CA GLN A 26 -11.07 -0.83 0.92
C GLN A 26 -11.40 -1.34 -0.47
N ASP A 27 -10.48 -1.12 -1.41
CA ASP A 27 -10.63 -1.49 -2.81
C ASP A 27 -9.27 -1.64 -3.47
N TRP A 28 -9.22 -2.39 -4.58
CA TRP A 28 -8.03 -2.56 -5.39
C TRP A 28 -8.36 -2.82 -6.85
N SER A 29 -7.46 -2.40 -7.73
CA SER A 29 -7.51 -2.68 -9.15
C SER A 29 -6.13 -3.00 -9.69
N GLN A 30 -6.10 -3.75 -10.79
CA GLN A 30 -4.88 -4.04 -11.53
C GLN A 30 -5.17 -3.90 -13.01
N GLU A 31 -4.43 -3.01 -13.64
CA GLU A 31 -4.39 -2.82 -15.08
C GLU A 31 -3.07 -3.37 -15.64
N ARG A 32 -2.83 -3.23 -16.93
CA ARG A 32 -1.71 -3.88 -17.63
C ARG A 32 -0.34 -3.54 -17.02
N ASP A 33 -0.16 -2.29 -16.59
CA ASP A 33 1.07 -1.73 -16.06
C ASP A 33 0.87 -0.90 -14.80
N ALA A 34 -0.29 -1.03 -14.14
CA ALA A 34 -0.61 -0.32 -12.93
C ALA A 34 -1.29 -1.23 -11.91
N PHE A 35 -0.95 -1.04 -10.65
CA PHE A 35 -1.69 -1.59 -9.52
C PHE A 35 -2.15 -0.42 -8.67
N SER A 36 -3.41 -0.43 -8.26
CA SER A 36 -3.95 0.62 -7.42
C SER A 36 -4.71 0.00 -6.28
N TRP A 37 -4.65 0.64 -5.12
CA TRP A 37 -5.48 0.28 -3.99
C TRP A 37 -5.77 1.47 -3.12
N THR A 38 -6.90 1.40 -2.43
CA THR A 38 -7.33 2.40 -1.48
C THR A 38 -7.36 1.77 -0.10
N LEU A 39 -6.70 2.39 0.86
CA LEU A 39 -6.67 1.96 2.24
C LEU A 39 -7.32 3.00 3.14
N LEU A 40 -8.05 2.55 4.15
CA LEU A 40 -8.51 3.37 5.25
C LEU A 40 -7.47 3.28 6.37
N ALA A 41 -6.73 4.36 6.59
CA ALA A 41 -5.70 4.47 7.62
C ALA A 41 -6.12 5.42 8.74
N GLY A 42 -5.41 5.36 9.86
CA GLY A 42 -5.72 6.17 11.05
C GLY A 42 -6.53 5.41 12.09
N ASP A 43 -6.96 6.13 13.12
CA ASP A 43 -7.67 5.59 14.27
C ASP A 43 -8.68 6.62 14.83
N ALA A 44 -9.41 6.24 15.87
CA ALA A 44 -10.41 7.11 16.50
C ALA A 44 -9.80 8.37 17.13
N ASP A 45 -8.53 8.33 17.53
CA ASP A 45 -7.85 9.43 18.23
C ASP A 45 -7.25 10.44 17.24
N ARG A 46 -6.72 9.95 16.11
CA ARG A 46 -6.04 10.76 15.08
C ARG A 46 -6.94 11.09 13.88
N GLY A 47 -8.12 10.49 13.82
CA GLY A 47 -9.01 10.56 12.67
C GLY A 47 -8.63 9.55 11.59
N HIS A 48 -9.60 9.24 10.73
CA HIS A 48 -9.41 8.32 9.62
C HIS A 48 -9.19 9.07 8.30
N GLU A 49 -8.32 8.52 7.46
CA GLU A 49 -8.02 9.01 6.12
C GLU A 49 -8.09 7.88 5.09
N LEU A 50 -8.50 8.23 3.88
CA LEU A 50 -8.32 7.37 2.71
C LEU A 50 -6.98 7.67 2.07
N VAL A 51 -6.17 6.62 1.94
CA VAL A 51 -4.89 6.62 1.26
C VAL A 51 -5.06 5.84 -0.04
N ALA A 52 -5.08 6.54 -1.17
CA ALA A 52 -5.06 5.93 -2.49
C ALA A 52 -3.62 5.89 -3.00
N ILE A 53 -3.14 4.69 -3.32
CA ILE A 53 -1.78 4.46 -3.84
C ILE A 53 -1.91 3.83 -5.21
N THR A 54 -1.30 4.44 -6.22
CA THR A 54 -1.22 3.93 -7.59
C THR A 54 0.24 3.72 -7.94
N TYR A 55 0.62 2.47 -8.17
CA TYR A 55 1.96 2.11 -8.63
C TYR A 55 1.97 2.05 -10.16
N VAL A 56 2.95 2.69 -10.78
CA VAL A 56 3.09 2.79 -12.24
C VAL A 56 4.27 1.94 -12.72
N GLY A 57 4.10 1.31 -13.89
CA GLY A 57 5.02 0.26 -14.37
C GLY A 57 5.04 -0.92 -13.40
N ALA A 58 3.88 -1.22 -12.81
CA ALA A 58 3.77 -2.12 -11.69
C ALA A 58 3.65 -3.58 -12.11
N VAL A 59 4.34 -4.44 -11.39
CA VAL A 59 4.19 -5.89 -11.44
C VAL A 59 3.91 -6.38 -10.04
N VAL A 60 2.79 -7.06 -9.88
CA VAL A 60 2.39 -7.62 -8.60
C VAL A 60 2.93 -9.05 -8.50
N LEU A 61 3.88 -9.26 -7.61
CA LEU A 61 4.46 -10.56 -7.35
C LEU A 61 3.60 -11.31 -6.35
N HIS A 62 3.39 -12.61 -6.61
CA HIS A 62 2.70 -13.53 -5.71
C HIS A 62 1.23 -13.19 -5.39
N VAL A 63 0.49 -12.54 -6.31
CA VAL A 63 -0.95 -12.34 -6.14
C VAL A 63 -1.79 -13.44 -6.73
N ASN A 64 -2.63 -14.02 -5.86
CA ASN A 64 -3.86 -14.68 -6.26
C ASN A 64 -5.02 -13.68 -6.11
N ARG A 65 -5.57 -13.24 -7.25
CA ARG A 65 -6.68 -12.27 -7.32
C ARG A 65 -7.87 -12.66 -6.45
N ARG A 66 -8.25 -13.94 -6.46
CA ARG A 66 -9.41 -14.44 -5.68
C ARG A 66 -9.17 -14.36 -4.17
N GLU A 67 -7.93 -14.62 -3.74
CA GLU A 67 -7.55 -14.52 -2.33
C GLU A 67 -7.46 -13.07 -1.87
N LEU A 68 -6.95 -12.17 -2.73
CA LEU A 68 -6.96 -10.73 -2.44
C LEU A 68 -8.39 -10.19 -2.35
N ASP A 69 -9.27 -10.56 -3.28
CA ASP A 69 -10.69 -10.22 -3.22
C ASP A 69 -11.37 -10.72 -1.94
N ALA A 70 -11.01 -11.92 -1.47
CA ALA A 70 -11.50 -12.44 -0.19
C ALA A 70 -10.96 -11.62 0.99
N ALA A 71 -9.65 -11.35 1.03
CA ALA A 71 -9.03 -10.55 2.08
C ALA A 71 -9.64 -9.15 2.18
N VAL A 72 -9.91 -8.49 1.05
CA VAL A 72 -10.55 -7.16 1.03
C VAL A 72 -11.99 -7.24 1.55
N ARG A 73 -12.78 -8.25 1.13
CA ARG A 73 -14.13 -8.46 1.68
C ARG A 73 -14.13 -8.72 3.19
N ASP A 74 -13.11 -9.41 3.68
CA ASP A 74 -12.94 -9.73 5.10
C ASP A 74 -12.28 -8.58 5.89
N ALA A 75 -12.21 -7.37 5.32
CA ALA A 75 -11.65 -6.19 5.97
C ALA A 75 -10.19 -6.39 6.43
N ALA A 76 -9.37 -7.07 5.63
CA ALA A 76 -7.98 -7.34 5.98
C ALA A 76 -7.19 -6.04 6.20
N GLU A 77 -6.58 -5.96 7.38
CA GLU A 77 -5.69 -4.86 7.76
C GLU A 77 -4.23 -5.18 7.41
N VAL A 78 -3.48 -4.14 7.12
CA VAL A 78 -2.03 -4.19 6.97
C VAL A 78 -1.36 -4.43 8.33
N ALA A 79 -0.65 -5.54 8.47
CA ALA A 79 0.19 -5.84 9.62
C ALA A 79 1.59 -5.22 9.47
N GLN A 80 2.14 -5.25 8.25
CA GLN A 80 3.48 -4.74 7.93
C GLN A 80 3.48 -4.10 6.54
N SER A 81 4.23 -3.00 6.40
CA SER A 81 4.45 -2.29 5.13
C SER A 81 5.91 -1.81 5.11
N GLN A 82 6.60 -2.06 4.00
CA GLN A 82 7.98 -1.63 3.81
C GLN A 82 8.24 -1.35 2.33
N VAL A 83 8.88 -0.21 2.03
CA VAL A 83 9.36 0.12 0.69
C VAL A 83 10.87 -0.02 0.66
N VAL A 84 11.40 -0.72 -0.35
CA VAL A 84 12.84 -0.93 -0.55
C VAL A 84 13.25 -0.74 -2.02
N PRO A 85 14.50 -0.34 -2.31
CA PRO A 85 15.04 -0.40 -3.67
C PRO A 85 15.08 -1.86 -4.19
N ALA A 86 14.72 -2.06 -5.46
CA ALA A 86 14.78 -3.38 -6.10
C ALA A 86 16.15 -3.65 -6.72
N ALA A 87 16.62 -4.91 -6.67
CA ALA A 87 17.95 -5.29 -7.17
C ALA A 87 18.19 -5.01 -8.66
N GLN A 88 17.13 -4.99 -9.47
CA GLN A 88 17.18 -4.79 -10.93
C GLN A 88 16.62 -3.42 -11.33
N GLY A 89 16.61 -2.45 -10.43
CA GLY A 89 16.03 -1.12 -10.64
C GLY A 89 14.53 -1.04 -10.33
N GLY A 90 14.10 0.18 -9.99
CA GLY A 90 12.78 0.46 -9.43
C GLY A 90 12.74 0.18 -7.92
N TYR A 91 11.53 -0.06 -7.42
CA TYR A 91 11.24 -0.22 -6.00
C TYR A 91 10.30 -1.39 -5.77
N GLU A 92 10.31 -1.92 -4.56
CA GLU A 92 9.36 -2.92 -4.10
C GLU A 92 8.64 -2.42 -2.85
N HIS A 93 7.31 -2.53 -2.86
CA HIS A 93 6.50 -2.35 -1.67
C HIS A 93 6.06 -3.72 -1.18
N HIS A 94 6.63 -4.14 -0.05
CA HIS A 94 6.32 -5.37 0.66
C HIS A 94 5.22 -5.08 1.67
N VAL A 95 4.07 -5.73 1.53
CA VAL A 95 2.93 -5.59 2.42
C VAL A 95 2.48 -6.96 2.93
N THR A 96 2.28 -7.07 4.23
CA THR A 96 1.66 -8.24 4.86
C THR A 96 0.35 -7.83 5.49
N LEU A 97 -0.73 -8.53 5.15
CA LEU A 97 -2.04 -8.36 5.78
C LEU A 97 -2.17 -9.30 7.00
N ARG A 98 -3.03 -8.97 7.98
CA ARG A 98 -3.23 -9.77 9.22
C ARG A 98 -3.65 -11.23 9.00
N ALA A 99 -4.14 -11.58 7.81
CA ALA A 99 -4.37 -12.96 7.37
C ALA A 99 -3.10 -13.70 6.91
N ALA A 100 -1.90 -13.17 7.22
CA ALA A 100 -0.60 -13.60 6.70
C ALA A 100 -0.47 -13.57 5.16
N TYR A 101 -1.41 -12.91 4.48
CA TYR A 101 -1.35 -12.69 3.04
C TYR A 101 -0.22 -11.71 2.72
N ARG A 102 0.71 -12.11 1.87
CA ARG A 102 1.86 -11.31 1.48
C ARG A 102 1.70 -10.83 0.05
N LEU A 103 1.90 -9.53 -0.13
CA LEU A 103 1.88 -8.83 -1.40
C LEU A 103 3.23 -8.16 -1.59
N VAL A 104 3.83 -8.33 -2.77
CA VAL A 104 4.97 -7.52 -3.17
C VAL A 104 4.64 -6.83 -4.49
N VAL A 105 4.56 -5.50 -4.46
CA VAL A 105 4.35 -4.70 -5.68
C VAL A 105 5.71 -4.15 -6.10
N ARG A 106 6.22 -4.59 -7.26
CA ARG A 106 7.39 -4.00 -7.88
C ARG A 106 6.94 -2.87 -8.81
N PHE A 107 7.57 -1.71 -8.75
CA PHE A 107 7.12 -0.51 -9.47
C PHE A 107 8.27 0.46 -9.81
N TRP A 108 7.99 1.42 -10.69
CA TRP A 108 8.97 2.44 -11.13
C TRP A 108 8.68 3.83 -10.59
N SER A 109 7.39 4.19 -10.43
CA SER A 109 6.95 5.41 -9.77
C SER A 109 5.62 5.17 -9.06
N VAL A 110 5.23 6.09 -8.18
CA VAL A 110 4.00 5.99 -7.39
C VAL A 110 3.27 7.32 -7.35
N ASP A 111 1.94 7.30 -7.49
CA ASP A 111 1.07 8.42 -7.12
C ASP A 111 0.43 8.11 -5.76
N LEU A 112 0.50 9.06 -4.85
CA LEU A 112 -0.03 8.94 -3.50
C LEU A 112 -1.02 10.08 -3.25
N ARG A 113 -2.26 9.73 -2.92
CA ARG A 113 -3.29 10.70 -2.54
C ARG A 113 -3.84 10.37 -1.17
N ARG A 114 -3.91 11.38 -0.32
CA ARG A 114 -4.49 11.29 1.03
C ARG A 114 -5.69 12.22 1.10
N MET A 115 -6.79 11.71 1.63
CA MET A 115 -8.04 12.45 1.74
C MET A 115 -8.70 12.14 3.09
N PRO A 116 -9.45 13.07 3.70
CA PRO A 116 -10.26 12.75 4.85
C PRO A 116 -11.22 11.59 4.54
N ALA A 117 -11.33 10.61 5.45
CA ALA A 117 -12.26 9.51 5.24
C ALA A 117 -13.71 10.00 5.36
N PRO A 118 -14.60 9.62 4.42
CA PRO A 118 -16.04 9.87 4.53
C PRO A 118 -16.61 9.30 5.84
N ASP A 119 -17.58 10.00 6.44
CA ASP A 119 -18.15 9.64 7.74
C ASP A 119 -18.67 8.19 7.81
N HIS A 120 -19.18 7.66 6.70
CA HIS A 120 -19.73 6.30 6.64
C HIS A 120 -18.65 5.20 6.66
N LEU A 121 -17.40 5.52 6.30
CA LEU A 121 -16.26 4.60 6.38
C LEU A 121 -15.60 4.62 7.77
N ARG A 122 -15.92 5.59 8.64
CA ARG A 122 -15.38 5.70 10.01
C ARG A 122 -15.95 4.67 11.00
N ARG A 123 -16.61 3.62 10.53
CA ARG A 123 -17.29 2.65 11.40
C ARG A 123 -16.48 1.36 11.49
N HIS A 124 -15.80 1.15 12.62
CA HIS A 124 -16.25 0.23 13.66
C HIS A 124 -15.39 0.43 14.94
N PRO A 125 -16.00 0.60 16.13
CA PRO A 125 -15.32 0.38 17.41
C PRO A 125 -15.06 -1.12 17.66
#